data_AF-A0A7M7N8V2-F1
#
_entry.id   AF-A0A7M7N8V2-F1
#
_cell.length_a   1.000
_cell.length_b   1.000
_cell.length_c   1.000
_cell.angle_alpha   90.00
_cell.angle_beta   90.00
_cell.angle_gamma   90.00
#
_symmetry.space_group_name_H-M   'P 1'
#
loop_
_entity.id
_entity.type
_entity.pdbx_description
1 polymer ?
#
loop_
_entity_poly.entity_id
_entity_poly.type
_entity_poly.pdbx_seq_one_letter_code
_entity_poly.pdbx_strand_id
1 'polypeptide(L)'
;MSRSKKLLSRPELPSLDEIIKDLDSAPSDDVAFTFLQNYTSGSGTGAELPTGSKQMMDAVSRSRASTGESARISVDTSKSFESAAKRPRQETSKQKSEEHHGQSQEESEIQDCYQKVLGFLEMNSYLRDSQDKMTQQCTDLQELGQSVKDQIDSLRTRLHPS
;
A
#
# COMPACT_ATOMS: atom_id res chain seq x y z
N MET A 1 -2.07 -10.23 46.52
CA MET A 1 -1.99 -11.58 45.91
C MET A 1 -2.17 -11.43 44.40
N SER A 2 -1.09 -11.38 43.63
CA SER A 2 -1.17 -11.24 42.16
C SER A 2 -1.45 -12.59 41.52
N ARG A 3 -2.61 -12.71 40.84
CA ARG A 3 -2.94 -13.87 40.02
C ARG A 3 -2.32 -13.67 38.64
N SER A 4 -1.10 -14.18 38.45
CA SER A 4 -0.49 -14.30 37.13
C SER A 4 -1.36 -15.26 36.31
N LYS A 5 -2.13 -14.74 35.35
CA LYS A 5 -2.79 -15.57 34.33
C LYS A 5 -1.68 -16.19 33.49
N LYS A 6 -1.31 -17.43 33.79
CA LYS A 6 -0.39 -18.20 32.95
C LYS A 6 -1.04 -18.36 31.58
N LEU A 7 -0.38 -17.85 30.54
CA LEU A 7 -0.78 -18.15 29.18
C LEU A 7 -0.73 -19.67 29.00
N LEU A 8 -1.76 -20.23 28.39
CA LEU A 8 -1.79 -21.65 28.04
C LEU A 8 -0.59 -21.93 27.13
N SER A 9 0.03 -23.10 27.30
CA SER A 9 1.14 -23.53 26.46
C SER A 9 0.73 -23.52 25.00
N ARG A 10 1.69 -23.23 24.11
CA ARG A 10 1.50 -23.32 22.66
C ARG A 10 0.99 -24.73 22.31
N PRO A 11 0.00 -24.86 21.41
CA PRO A 11 -0.41 -26.17 20.90
C PRO A 11 0.75 -26.92 20.26
N GLU A 12 0.69 -28.24 20.29
CA GLU A 12 1.63 -29.08 19.55
C GLU A 12 1.45 -28.87 18.05
N LEU A 13 2.54 -29.05 17.31
CA LEU A 13 2.54 -28.96 15.86
C LEU A 13 1.75 -30.14 15.29
N PRO A 14 0.96 -29.94 14.22
CA PRO A 14 0.27 -31.03 13.56
C PRO A 14 1.27 -32.03 12.99
N SER A 15 0.86 -33.30 12.94
CA SER A 15 1.61 -34.37 12.31
C SER A 15 1.58 -34.23 10.79
N LEU A 16 2.55 -34.85 10.10
CA LEU A 16 2.60 -34.84 8.64
C LEU A 16 1.36 -35.49 8.02
N ASP A 17 0.85 -36.55 8.64
CA ASP A 17 -0.34 -37.28 8.16
C ASP A 17 -1.61 -36.41 8.25
N GLU A 18 -1.73 -35.60 9.31
CA GLU A 18 -2.82 -34.63 9.46
C GLU A 18 -2.76 -33.54 8.40
N ILE A 19 -1.55 -33.04 8.10
CA ILE A 19 -1.35 -32.04 7.04
C ILE A 19 -1.77 -32.62 5.69
N ILE A 20 -1.31 -33.83 5.36
CA ILE A 20 -1.65 -34.48 4.07
C ILE A 20 -3.17 -34.67 3.96
N LYS A 21 -3.80 -35.16 5.01
CA LYS A 21 -5.25 -35.36 5.05
C LYS A 21 -6.04 -34.05 4.88
N ASP A 22 -5.54 -32.96 5.47
CA ASP A 22 -6.15 -31.63 5.34
C ASP A 22 -6.05 -31.14 3.89
N LEU A 23 -4.88 -31.31 3.25
CA LEU A 23 -4.66 -30.99 1.84
C LEU A 23 -5.58 -31.81 0.91
N ASP A 24 -5.75 -33.12 1.18
CA ASP A 24 -6.64 -33.99 0.41
C ASP A 24 -8.13 -33.65 0.61
N SER A 25 -8.47 -33.02 1.74
CA SER A 25 -9.84 -32.58 2.05
C SER A 25 -10.14 -31.17 1.53
N ALA A 26 -9.13 -30.45 1.03
CA ALA A 26 -9.26 -29.07 0.60
C ALA A 26 -10.16 -28.94 -0.65
N PRO A 27 -11.07 -27.95 -0.70
CA PRO A 27 -11.84 -27.65 -1.89
C PRO A 27 -10.94 -27.27 -3.08
N SER A 28 -11.39 -27.56 -4.31
CA SER A 28 -10.67 -27.16 -5.53
C SER A 28 -10.63 -25.64 -5.78
N ASP A 29 -11.47 -24.88 -5.06
CA ASP A 29 -11.50 -23.40 -5.04
C ASP A 29 -10.93 -22.85 -3.71
N ASP A 30 -10.02 -23.60 -3.08
CA ASP A 30 -9.35 -23.06 -1.91
C ASP A 30 -8.39 -21.94 -2.34
N VAL A 31 -8.58 -20.77 -1.71
CA VAL A 31 -7.84 -19.54 -1.96
C VAL A 31 -6.33 -19.70 -1.89
N ALA A 32 -5.83 -20.63 -1.07
CA ALA A 32 -4.40 -20.92 -0.96
C ALA A 32 -3.84 -21.53 -2.26
N PHE A 33 -4.64 -22.36 -2.94
CA PHE A 33 -4.25 -23.06 -4.16
C PHE A 33 -4.59 -22.26 -5.42
N THR A 34 -5.72 -21.56 -5.46
CA THR A 34 -6.11 -20.72 -6.61
C THR A 34 -5.16 -19.54 -6.79
N PHE A 35 -4.70 -18.95 -5.69
CA PHE A 35 -3.65 -17.92 -5.74
C PHE A 35 -2.40 -18.48 -6.42
N LEU A 36 -1.91 -19.65 -6.02
CA LEU A 36 -0.68 -20.24 -6.56
C LEU A 36 -0.82 -20.70 -8.02
N GLN A 37 -2.01 -21.19 -8.40
CA GLN A 37 -2.30 -21.61 -9.77
C GLN A 37 -2.27 -20.43 -10.76
N ASN A 38 -2.69 -19.23 -10.33
CA ASN A 38 -2.64 -18.01 -11.14
C ASN A 38 -1.21 -17.52 -11.39
N TYR A 39 -0.26 -17.77 -10.48
CA TYR A 39 1.15 -17.43 -10.69
C TYR A 39 1.89 -18.41 -11.61
N THR A 40 1.51 -19.68 -11.60
CA THR A 40 2.19 -20.72 -12.39
C THR A 40 1.60 -20.88 -13.79
N SER A 41 0.30 -20.59 -13.95
CA SER A 41 -0.40 -20.68 -15.25
C SER A 41 -0.31 -19.39 -16.08
N GLY A 42 0.16 -18.28 -15.49
CA GLY A 42 0.29 -16.96 -16.13
C GLY A 42 1.47 -16.79 -17.10
N SER A 43 2.03 -17.87 -17.67
CA SER A 43 3.06 -17.81 -18.71
C SER A 43 2.52 -17.96 -20.14
N GLY A 44 1.21 -17.95 -20.35
CA GLY A 44 0.65 -18.14 -21.69
C GLY A 44 -0.73 -17.53 -21.86
N THR A 45 -0.78 -16.45 -22.64
CA THR A 45 -1.95 -15.94 -23.39
C THR A 45 -3.17 -15.48 -22.59
N GLY A 46 -3.16 -14.18 -22.25
CA GLY A 46 -4.26 -13.25 -22.54
C GLY A 46 -5.64 -13.51 -21.92
N ALA A 47 -5.83 -13.06 -20.67
CA ALA A 47 -7.07 -12.46 -20.20
C ALA A 47 -6.76 -11.55 -19.01
N GLU A 48 -7.29 -10.33 -19.06
CA GLU A 48 -7.00 -9.22 -18.14
C GLU A 48 -7.54 -9.46 -16.71
N LEU A 49 -6.69 -9.22 -15.69
CA LEU A 49 -6.90 -8.35 -14.50
C LEU A 49 -5.82 -8.62 -13.40
N PRO A 50 -5.67 -7.73 -12.39
CA PRO A 50 -4.99 -6.45 -12.39
C PRO A 50 -3.54 -6.58 -11.85
N THR A 51 -2.58 -6.10 -12.63
CA THR A 51 -1.15 -6.15 -12.32
C THR A 51 -0.77 -5.09 -11.28
N GLY A 52 -1.03 -5.34 -9.99
CA GLY A 52 -0.73 -4.38 -8.92
C GLY A 52 0.68 -4.44 -8.31
N SER A 53 1.46 -5.51 -8.55
CA SER A 53 2.67 -5.74 -7.71
C SER A 53 3.99 -5.89 -8.47
N LYS A 54 3.98 -6.09 -9.79
CA LYS A 54 5.23 -6.42 -10.54
C LYS A 54 5.81 -5.30 -11.42
N GLN A 55 5.12 -4.18 -11.60
CA GLN A 55 5.55 -3.12 -12.54
C GLN A 55 6.28 -1.92 -11.91
N MET A 56 6.38 -1.86 -10.58
CA MET A 56 6.90 -0.66 -9.90
C MET A 56 8.44 -0.55 -9.87
N MET A 57 9.19 -1.65 -10.06
CA MET A 57 10.66 -1.61 -9.94
C MET A 57 11.39 -1.10 -11.19
N ASP A 58 10.79 -1.17 -12.39
CA ASP A 58 11.51 -0.84 -13.63
C ASP A 58 11.36 0.63 -14.09
N ALA A 59 10.41 1.38 -13.52
CA ALA A 59 10.12 2.76 -13.95
C ALA A 59 11.05 3.82 -13.32
N VAL A 60 11.79 3.49 -12.25
CA VAL A 60 12.63 4.45 -11.50
C VAL A 60 14.00 4.69 -12.13
N SER A 61 14.41 3.92 -13.15
CA SER A 61 15.76 4.03 -13.72
C SER A 61 15.87 4.80 -15.04
N ARG A 62 14.78 5.34 -15.63
CA ARG A 62 14.85 5.91 -17.01
C ARG A 62 14.42 7.37 -17.22
N SER A 63 13.95 8.10 -16.22
CA SER A 63 13.54 9.51 -16.42
C SER A 63 14.60 10.53 -16.01
N ARG A 64 15.81 10.44 -16.58
CA ARG A 64 16.85 11.46 -16.43
C ARG A 64 17.57 11.76 -17.75
N ALA A 65 16.83 12.22 -18.75
CA ALA A 65 17.33 13.05 -19.87
C ALA A 65 16.16 13.48 -20.78
N SER A 66 15.89 14.79 -20.88
CA SER A 66 15.50 15.49 -22.11
C SER A 66 14.78 16.83 -21.81
N THR A 67 15.62 17.85 -21.66
CA THR A 67 15.54 19.27 -22.08
C THR A 67 14.25 19.90 -22.65
N GLY A 68 13.97 21.13 -22.16
CA GLY A 68 13.14 22.21 -22.75
C GLY A 68 11.91 22.54 -21.89
N GLU A 69 11.53 23.77 -21.50
CA GLU A 69 11.96 25.14 -21.80
C GLU A 69 11.22 26.06 -20.79
N SER A 70 11.94 27.01 -20.17
CA SER A 70 11.51 28.31 -19.62
C SER A 70 10.26 28.44 -18.72
N ALA A 71 10.47 28.62 -17.40
CA ALA A 71 9.83 29.71 -16.63
C ALA A 71 10.57 29.92 -15.29
N ARG A 72 10.85 31.18 -15.01
CA ARG A 72 11.74 31.69 -13.96
C ARG A 72 10.98 31.83 -12.64
N ILE A 73 11.47 31.26 -11.54
CA ILE A 73 11.37 31.90 -10.22
C ILE A 73 12.69 31.67 -9.48
N SER A 74 13.38 32.79 -9.27
CA SER A 74 14.62 32.97 -8.52
C SER A 74 14.28 33.15 -7.05
N VAL A 75 14.85 32.34 -6.16
CA VAL A 75 15.10 32.75 -4.77
C VAL A 75 16.49 32.28 -4.38
N ASP A 76 17.27 33.27 -3.96
CA ASP A 76 18.71 33.29 -3.83
C ASP A 76 19.21 32.54 -2.59
N THR A 77 20.43 32.11 -2.77
CA THR A 77 21.40 31.40 -1.96
C THR A 77 21.76 32.04 -0.60
N SER A 78 21.94 31.15 0.38
CA SER A 78 23.10 31.03 1.29
C SER A 78 23.70 32.25 2.00
N LYS A 79 23.71 32.18 3.34
CA LYS A 79 24.81 32.61 4.24
C LYS A 79 24.91 31.55 5.36
N SER A 80 25.97 30.73 5.42
CA SER A 80 27.31 31.00 5.96
C SER A 80 27.31 31.28 7.48
N PHE A 81 27.72 30.31 8.30
CA PHE A 81 28.95 30.49 9.09
C PHE A 81 29.51 29.17 9.68
N GLU A 82 30.83 29.19 9.75
CA GLU A 82 31.82 28.21 10.15
C GLU A 82 31.93 28.01 11.68
N SER A 83 32.51 26.86 12.04
CA SER A 83 33.45 26.64 13.15
C SER A 83 32.92 26.53 14.59
N ALA A 84 33.14 25.38 15.24
CA ALA A 84 34.36 25.16 16.04
C ALA A 84 34.32 23.87 16.91
N ALA A 85 35.50 23.24 16.98
CA ALA A 85 36.09 22.62 18.17
C ALA A 85 35.77 21.15 18.58
N LYS A 86 36.85 20.36 18.43
CA LYS A 86 37.45 19.45 19.43
C LYS A 86 36.83 18.06 19.66
N ARG A 87 37.57 17.06 19.14
CA ARG A 87 37.69 15.68 19.68
C ARG A 87 38.04 15.70 21.18
N PRO A 88 37.73 14.61 21.89
CA PRO A 88 38.83 13.72 22.27
C PRO A 88 38.56 12.24 21.97
N ARG A 89 39.67 11.60 21.64
CA ARG A 89 39.93 10.17 21.42
C ARG A 89 39.74 9.40 22.74
N GLN A 90 38.97 8.32 22.73
CA GLN A 90 39.12 7.23 23.71
C GLN A 90 39.33 5.93 22.95
N GLU A 91 40.56 5.42 23.03
CA GLU A 91 40.87 4.01 22.88
C GLU A 91 40.63 3.35 24.23
N THR A 92 39.75 2.35 24.29
CA THR A 92 39.89 1.23 25.23
C THR A 92 39.35 -0.06 24.61
N SER A 93 40.27 -1.00 24.46
CA SER A 93 40.16 -2.40 24.84
C SER A 93 38.98 -3.24 24.32
N LYS A 94 39.36 -4.12 23.38
CA LYS A 94 38.75 -5.43 23.12
C LYS A 94 38.35 -6.13 24.42
N GLN A 95 37.06 -6.39 24.61
CA GLN A 95 36.59 -7.61 25.29
C GLN A 95 35.12 -7.89 24.96
N LYS A 96 34.94 -9.00 24.23
CA LYS A 96 33.80 -9.92 24.28
C LYS A 96 32.42 -9.35 23.90
N SER A 97 32.16 -9.30 22.59
CA SER A 97 30.81 -9.25 22.02
C SER A 97 30.34 -10.69 21.72
N GLU A 98 29.75 -11.34 22.70
CA GLU A 98 28.82 -12.45 22.50
C GLU A 98 27.51 -11.99 23.17
N GLU A 99 26.38 -12.17 22.47
CA GLU A 99 25.00 -11.74 22.82
C GLU A 99 24.56 -10.33 22.36
N HIS A 100 24.38 -10.11 21.05
CA HIS A 100 23.55 -8.99 20.52
C HIS A 100 22.89 -9.29 19.16
N HIS A 101 22.60 -10.56 18.84
CA HIS A 101 22.05 -10.91 17.53
C HIS A 101 20.51 -10.90 17.43
N GLY A 102 19.79 -10.72 18.55
CA GLY A 102 18.31 -10.76 18.58
C GLY A 102 17.60 -9.41 18.38
N GLN A 103 18.16 -8.31 18.88
CA GLN A 103 17.45 -7.01 18.92
C GLN A 103 17.35 -6.33 17.55
N SER A 104 18.37 -6.50 16.69
CA SER A 104 18.39 -5.88 15.36
C SER A 104 17.35 -6.47 14.41
N GLN A 105 16.95 -7.72 14.62
CA GLN A 105 15.95 -8.37 13.78
C GLN A 105 14.54 -7.94 14.18
N GLU A 106 14.25 -7.88 15.48
CA GLU A 106 12.97 -7.39 16.00
C GLU A 106 12.73 -5.92 15.62
N GLU A 107 13.74 -5.06 15.72
CA GLU A 107 13.62 -3.66 15.28
C GLU A 107 13.32 -3.52 13.78
N SER A 108 13.91 -4.38 12.94
CA SER A 108 13.65 -4.41 11.50
C SER A 108 12.23 -4.84 11.18
N GLU A 109 11.73 -5.89 11.83
CA GLU A 109 10.36 -6.38 11.63
C GLU A 109 9.31 -5.36 12.10
N ILE A 110 9.60 -4.66 13.20
CA ILE A 110 8.77 -3.55 13.71
C ILE A 110 8.76 -2.41 12.70
N GLN A 111 9.91 -2.02 12.16
CA GLN A 111 10.00 -0.96 11.15
C GLN A 111 9.25 -1.31 9.86
N ASP A 112 9.34 -2.55 9.40
CA ASP A 112 8.57 -3.03 8.25
C ASP A 112 7.06 -3.01 8.51
N CYS A 113 6.64 -3.37 9.73
CA CYS A 113 5.25 -3.28 10.15
C CYS A 113 4.76 -1.82 10.14
N TYR A 114 5.53 -0.89 10.69
CA TYR A 114 5.20 0.54 10.65
C TYR A 114 5.05 1.05 9.22
N GLN A 115 5.96 0.70 8.32
CA GLN A 115 5.87 1.12 6.91
C GLN A 115 4.63 0.56 6.22
N LYS A 116 4.28 -0.70 6.49
CA LYS A 116 3.05 -1.30 5.97
C LYS A 116 1.81 -0.56 6.46
N VAL A 117 1.75 -0.23 7.76
CA VAL A 117 0.63 0.53 8.33
C VAL A 117 0.51 1.91 7.70
N LEU A 118 1.62 2.61 7.48
CA LEU A 118 1.62 3.90 6.79
C LEU A 118 1.07 3.77 5.36
N GLY A 119 1.50 2.75 4.62
CA GLY A 119 0.95 2.48 3.28
C GLY A 119 -0.54 2.18 3.29
N PHE A 120 -1.03 1.43 4.27
CA PHE A 120 -2.47 1.17 4.41
C PHE A 120 -3.25 2.44 4.78
N LEU A 121 -2.70 3.31 5.62
CA LEU A 121 -3.34 4.59 5.96
C LEU A 121 -3.43 5.52 4.75
N GLU A 122 -2.37 5.62 3.96
CA GLU A 122 -2.34 6.41 2.72
C GLU A 122 -3.35 5.88 1.71
N MET A 123 -3.37 4.56 1.47
CA MET A 123 -4.34 3.91 0.59
C MET A 123 -5.78 4.14 1.08
N ASN A 124 -6.01 4.05 2.38
CA ASN A 124 -7.34 4.29 2.95
C ASN A 124 -7.80 5.75 2.77
N SER A 125 -6.88 6.73 2.87
CA SER A 125 -7.17 8.12 2.55
C SER A 125 -7.57 8.27 1.09
N TYR A 126 -6.77 7.72 0.17
CA TYR A 126 -7.05 7.77 -1.26
C TYR A 126 -8.41 7.16 -1.62
N LEU A 127 -8.74 6.00 -1.03
CA LEU A 127 -10.01 5.33 -1.28
C LEU A 127 -11.20 6.19 -0.81
N ARG A 128 -11.07 6.88 0.34
CA ARG A 128 -12.11 7.79 0.81
C ARG A 128 -12.27 8.99 -0.12
N ASP A 129 -11.18 9.64 -0.50
CA ASP A 129 -11.22 10.78 -1.42
C ASP A 129 -11.83 10.39 -2.78
N SER A 130 -11.50 9.19 -3.28
CA SER A 130 -12.07 8.66 -4.52
C SER A 130 -13.57 8.37 -4.38
N GLN A 131 -14.01 7.85 -3.24
CA GLN A 131 -15.43 7.61 -2.96
C GLN A 131 -16.22 8.91 -2.92
N ASP A 132 -15.68 9.94 -2.26
CA ASP A 132 -16.32 11.26 -2.18
C ASP A 132 -16.43 11.89 -3.57
N LYS A 133 -15.36 11.83 -4.36
CA LYS A 133 -15.37 12.33 -5.75
C LYS A 133 -16.39 11.61 -6.62
N MET A 134 -16.48 10.28 -6.51
CA MET A 134 -17.47 9.50 -7.26
C MET A 134 -18.91 9.85 -6.85
N THR A 135 -19.14 10.03 -5.55
CA THR A 135 -20.44 10.44 -5.01
C THR A 135 -20.85 11.83 -5.54
N GLN A 136 -19.89 12.76 -5.60
CA GLN A 136 -20.13 14.07 -6.18
C GLN A 136 -20.51 13.97 -7.66
N GLN A 137 -19.76 13.19 -8.46
CA GLN A 137 -20.06 13.00 -9.88
C GLN A 137 -21.43 12.37 -10.12
N CYS A 138 -21.85 11.42 -9.28
CA CYS A 138 -23.20 10.86 -9.33
C CYS A 138 -24.27 11.92 -9.06
N THR A 139 -24.03 12.79 -8.07
CA THR A 139 -24.94 13.89 -7.74
C THR A 139 -25.06 14.87 -8.91
N ASP A 140 -23.94 15.30 -9.47
CA ASP A 140 -23.89 16.23 -10.61
C ASP A 140 -24.64 15.66 -11.83
N LEU A 141 -24.46 14.37 -12.12
CA LEU A 141 -25.16 13.68 -13.20
C LEU A 141 -26.67 13.59 -12.94
N GLN A 142 -27.07 13.35 -11.69
CA GLN A 142 -28.49 13.29 -11.32
C GLN A 142 -29.15 14.66 -11.46
N GLU A 143 -28.49 15.73 -11.02
CA GLU A 143 -28.96 17.11 -11.19
C GLU A 143 -29.08 17.49 -12.67
N LEU A 144 -28.07 17.15 -13.48
CA LEU A 144 -28.10 17.39 -14.91
C LEU A 144 -29.24 16.61 -15.58
N GLY A 145 -29.42 15.34 -15.22
CA GLY A 145 -30.51 14.50 -15.71
C GLY A 145 -31.88 15.07 -15.36
N GLN A 146 -32.05 15.57 -14.14
CA GLN A 146 -33.28 16.22 -13.72
C GLN A 146 -33.52 17.52 -14.49
N SER A 147 -32.48 18.35 -14.70
CA SER A 147 -32.58 19.58 -15.48
C SER A 147 -33.02 19.31 -16.93
N VAL A 148 -32.44 18.30 -17.57
CA VAL A 148 -32.83 17.90 -18.93
C VAL A 148 -34.28 17.42 -18.97
N LYS A 149 -34.70 16.64 -17.97
CA LYS A 149 -36.09 16.17 -17.85
C LYS A 149 -37.06 17.34 -17.74
N ASP A 150 -36.77 18.30 -16.87
CA ASP A 150 -37.61 19.49 -16.67
C ASP A 150 -37.71 20.33 -17.96
N GLN A 151 -36.60 20.45 -18.71
CA GLN A 151 -36.60 21.13 -20.00
C GLN A 151 -37.47 20.41 -21.04
N ILE A 152 -37.39 19.07 -21.11
CA ILE A 152 -38.23 18.26 -22.00
C ILE A 152 -39.71 18.44 -21.65
N ASP A 153 -40.06 18.39 -20.37
CA ASP A 153 -41.44 18.52 -19.91
C ASP A 153 -41.99 19.94 -20.16
N SER A 154 -41.16 20.97 -19.98
CA SER A 154 -41.50 22.35 -20.38
C SER A 154 -41.78 22.45 -21.89
N LEU A 155 -40.93 21.86 -22.73
CA LEU A 155 -41.14 21.85 -24.18
C LEU A 155 -42.40 21.09 -24.58
N ARG A 156 -42.68 19.93 -23.96
CA ARG A 156 -43.91 19.16 -24.20
C ARG A 156 -45.16 19.97 -23.87
N THR A 157 -45.14 20.68 -22.74
CA THR A 157 -46.26 21.54 -22.31
C THR A 157 -46.47 22.71 -23.28
N ARG A 158 -45.39 23.26 -23.85
CA ARG A 158 -45.47 24.32 -24.88
C ARG A 158 -45.96 23.81 -26.25
N LEU A 159 -45.67 22.57 -26.60
CA LEU A 159 -46.04 21.97 -27.89
C LEU A 159 -47.50 21.47 -27.91
N HIS A 160 -48.02 21.05 -26.75
CA HIS A 160 -49.41 20.65 -26.55
C HIS A 160 -50.10 21.57 -25.52
N PRO A 161 -50.34 22.85 -25.84
CA PRO A 161 -51.19 23.68 -25.01
C PRO A 161 -52.62 23.17 -25.12
N SER A 162 -53.19 22.73 -24.00
CA SER A 162 -54.61 22.38 -23.87
C SER A 162 -55.52 23.52 -24.28
#